data_AF-A0A957G1C8-F1
#
_entry.id   AF-A0A957G1C8-F1
#
_cell.length_a   1.000
_cell.length_b   1.000
_cell.length_c   1.000
_cell.angle_alpha   90.00
_cell.angle_beta   90.00
_cell.angle_gamma   90.00
#
_symmetry.space_group_name_H-M   'P 1'
#
loop_
_entity.id
_entity.type
_entity.pdbx_description
1 polymer ?
#
loop_
_entity_poly.entity_id
_entity_poly.type
_entity_poly.pdbx_seq_one_letter_code
_entity_poly.pdbx_strand_id
1 'polypeptide(L)'
;VDGGGWRRESYDFFSLPLWVRNNSIIPVGSQADRPDYDFADNVTFHLFEPAEGTTQVTVPDLQGRSALTFTVGRTGSTLQIEAAGAVHAWQVLLRGVETIAGLTGGQTASDEAGLLLKPDEGVAALTVEL
;
A
#
# COMPACT_ATOMS: atom_id res chain seq x y z
N VAL A 1 -1.22 13.77 -10.27
CA VAL A 1 -1.03 14.24 -11.66
C VAL A 1 -2.27 13.87 -12.45
N ASP A 2 -2.92 14.84 -13.10
CA ASP A 2 -4.10 14.54 -13.92
C ASP A 2 -3.71 13.95 -15.28
N GLY A 3 -4.47 12.94 -15.71
CA GLY A 3 -4.33 12.27 -17.00
C GLY A 3 -5.02 13.01 -18.16
N GLY A 4 -5.05 12.39 -19.34
CA GLY A 4 -5.76 12.92 -20.51
C GLY A 4 -4.98 13.97 -21.32
N GLY A 5 -3.67 14.09 -21.11
CA GLY A 5 -2.83 15.05 -21.84
C GLY A 5 -1.38 14.60 -21.96
N TRP A 6 -0.66 15.24 -22.88
CA TRP A 6 0.78 15.11 -23.02
C TRP A 6 1.50 16.01 -22.02
N ARG A 7 2.64 15.53 -21.51
CA ARG A 7 3.48 16.27 -20.56
C ARG A 7 4.91 16.31 -21.05
N ARG A 8 5.57 17.43 -20.78
CA ARG A 8 7.01 17.62 -21.00
C ARG A 8 7.60 18.19 -19.73
N GLU A 9 8.51 17.44 -19.13
CA GLU A 9 9.14 17.74 -17.85
C GLU A 9 10.65 17.45 -17.96
N SER A 10 11.46 18.09 -17.13
CA SER A 10 12.93 17.94 -17.12
C SER A 10 13.36 17.20 -15.86
N TYR A 11 14.21 16.18 -16.03
CA TYR A 11 14.72 15.34 -14.96
C TYR A 11 16.24 15.27 -15.00
N ASP A 12 16.86 15.07 -13.84
CA ASP A 12 18.29 14.75 -13.77
C ASP A 12 18.55 13.27 -14.11
N PHE A 13 19.79 12.82 -14.00
CA PHE A 13 20.16 11.44 -14.35
C PHE A 13 19.54 10.37 -13.43
N PHE A 14 19.26 10.68 -12.16
CA PHE A 14 18.72 9.73 -11.19
C PHE A 14 17.19 9.77 -11.11
N SER A 15 16.56 10.61 -11.91
CA SER A 15 15.13 10.81 -11.90
C SER A 15 14.53 10.62 -13.29
N LEU A 16 13.28 10.18 -13.32
CA LEU A 16 12.51 10.03 -14.53
C LEU A 16 11.03 10.00 -14.16
N PRO A 17 10.13 10.24 -15.12
CA PRO A 17 8.74 10.19 -14.81
C PRO A 17 8.22 8.74 -14.59
N LEU A 18 8.08 8.26 -13.33
CA LEU A 18 7.28 7.10 -12.92
C LEU A 18 5.94 7.40 -12.17
N TRP A 19 4.80 7.08 -12.82
CA TRP A 19 3.44 7.52 -12.43
C TRP A 19 2.66 6.28 -11.99
N VAL A 20 1.92 6.38 -10.88
CA VAL A 20 1.02 5.32 -10.43
C VAL A 20 -0.42 5.74 -10.67
N ARG A 21 -1.23 4.82 -11.20
CA ARG A 21 -2.65 5.06 -11.44
C ARG A 21 -3.38 5.19 -10.11
N ASN A 22 -4.40 6.04 -10.05
CA ASN A 22 -5.34 6.07 -8.93
C ASN A 22 -6.00 4.69 -8.70
N ASN A 23 -6.51 4.49 -7.49
CA ASN A 23 -7.09 3.22 -7.05
C ASN A 23 -6.15 2.01 -7.26
N SER A 24 -4.86 2.21 -7.00
CA SER A 24 -3.86 1.14 -7.11
C SER A 24 -3.27 0.79 -5.75
N ILE A 25 -2.91 -0.47 -5.61
CA ILE A 25 -2.16 -1.00 -4.46
C ILE A 25 -0.85 -1.56 -5.00
N ILE A 26 0.28 -1.07 -4.50
CA ILE A 26 1.61 -1.57 -4.86
C ILE A 26 2.28 -2.16 -3.62
N PRO A 27 2.51 -3.48 -3.56
CA PRO A 27 3.35 -4.09 -2.54
C PRO A 27 4.82 -3.71 -2.78
N VAL A 28 5.46 -3.15 -1.75
CA VAL A 28 6.90 -2.85 -1.74
C VAL A 28 7.53 -3.71 -0.65
N GLY A 29 8.46 -4.56 -1.04
CA GLY A 29 9.13 -5.46 -0.11
C GLY A 29 10.17 -4.77 0.77
N SER A 30 10.61 -5.48 1.79
CA SER A 30 11.51 -4.99 2.84
C SER A 30 13.00 -5.03 2.48
N GLN A 31 13.36 -5.68 1.36
CA GLN A 31 14.75 -5.92 0.96
C GLN A 31 15.11 -5.15 -0.32
N ALA A 32 16.29 -4.53 -0.31
CA ALA A 32 16.82 -3.74 -1.42
C ALA A 32 18.18 -4.24 -1.95
N ASP A 33 18.79 -5.23 -1.29
CA ASP A 33 20.11 -5.77 -1.61
C ASP A 33 20.06 -6.99 -2.54
N ARG A 34 18.93 -7.69 -2.59
CA ARG A 34 18.70 -8.86 -3.45
C ARG A 34 17.26 -8.96 -3.95
N PRO A 35 17.03 -9.61 -5.10
CA PRO A 35 15.70 -9.80 -5.65
C PRO A 35 14.95 -11.02 -5.08
N ASP A 36 15.65 -12.00 -4.51
CA ASP A 36 15.09 -13.26 -4.01
C ASP A 36 14.99 -13.26 -2.48
N TYR A 37 13.79 -13.01 -1.98
CA TYR A 37 13.46 -13.03 -0.55
C TYR A 37 11.98 -13.38 -0.38
N ASP A 38 11.52 -13.51 0.86
CA ASP A 38 10.09 -13.67 1.14
C ASP A 38 9.37 -12.33 0.92
N PHE A 39 8.66 -12.21 -0.20
CA PHE A 39 7.99 -10.97 -0.58
C PHE A 39 6.87 -10.55 0.37
N ALA A 40 6.33 -11.48 1.16
CA ALA A 40 5.28 -11.18 2.14
C ALA A 40 5.86 -10.76 3.51
N ASP A 41 7.17 -10.94 3.74
CA ASP A 41 7.82 -10.58 5.00
C ASP A 41 8.07 -9.06 5.07
N ASN A 42 7.43 -8.41 6.04
CA ASN A 42 7.52 -6.97 6.29
C ASN A 42 7.14 -6.11 5.06
N VAL A 43 6.24 -6.63 4.22
CA VAL A 43 5.75 -5.91 3.03
C VAL A 43 4.98 -4.65 3.41
N THR A 44 5.23 -3.57 2.67
CA THR A 44 4.46 -2.32 2.79
C THR A 44 3.55 -2.17 1.57
N PHE A 45 2.24 -2.09 1.79
CA PHE A 45 1.26 -1.84 0.74
C PHE A 45 1.07 -0.34 0.55
N HIS A 46 1.55 0.18 -0.56
CA HIS A 46 1.35 1.58 -0.93
C HIS A 46 -0.01 1.73 -1.59
N LEU A 47 -0.94 2.46 -0.95
CA LEU A 47 -2.23 2.81 -1.54
C LEU A 47 -2.15 4.18 -2.20
N PHE A 48 -2.63 4.23 -3.44
CA PHE A 48 -2.72 5.45 -4.23
C PHE A 48 -4.18 5.78 -4.51
N GLU A 49 -4.68 6.86 -3.89
CA GLU A 49 -6.01 7.41 -4.12
C GLU A 49 -7.11 6.32 -4.21
N PRO A 50 -7.37 5.55 -3.13
CA PRO A 50 -8.36 4.48 -3.14
C PRO A 50 -9.73 5.03 -3.54
N ALA A 51 -10.40 4.41 -4.49
CA ALA A 51 -11.72 4.83 -4.96
C ALA A 51 -12.82 3.96 -4.33
N GLU A 52 -14.08 4.41 -4.41
CA GLU A 52 -15.25 3.65 -3.94
C GLU A 52 -15.25 2.22 -4.52
N GLY A 53 -15.61 1.24 -3.70
CA GLY A 53 -15.62 -0.17 -4.07
C GLY A 53 -14.40 -0.92 -3.56
N THR A 54 -14.05 -2.03 -4.21
CA THR A 54 -13.01 -2.97 -3.74
C THR A 54 -11.85 -3.05 -4.72
N THR A 55 -10.64 -2.95 -4.19
CA THR A 55 -9.38 -3.15 -4.90
C THR A 55 -8.55 -4.21 -4.18
N GLN A 56 -7.90 -5.08 -4.93
CA GLN A 56 -7.15 -6.21 -4.38
C GLN A 56 -5.82 -6.41 -5.12
N VAL A 57 -4.81 -6.88 -4.38
CA VAL A 57 -3.54 -7.35 -4.93
C VAL A 57 -3.11 -8.64 -4.25
N THR A 58 -2.38 -9.48 -4.97
CA THR A 58 -1.79 -10.71 -4.43
C THR A 58 -0.28 -10.61 -4.48
N VAL A 59 0.37 -10.92 -3.35
CA VAL A 59 1.81 -11.08 -3.24
C VAL A 59 2.16 -12.55 -3.47
N PRO A 60 3.02 -12.87 -4.45
CA PRO A 60 3.41 -14.25 -4.71
C PRO A 60 4.53 -14.72 -3.78
N ASP A 61 4.71 -16.04 -3.67
CA ASP A 61 5.94 -16.65 -3.17
C ASP A 61 6.98 -16.82 -4.29
N LEU A 62 8.16 -17.35 -3.94
CA LEU A 62 9.24 -17.61 -4.91
C LEU A 62 8.89 -18.68 -5.96
N GLN A 63 7.78 -19.40 -5.81
CA GLN A 63 7.25 -20.35 -6.77
C GLN A 63 6.09 -19.77 -7.59
N GLY A 64 5.72 -18.51 -7.37
CA GLY A 64 4.61 -17.82 -8.04
C GLY A 64 3.22 -18.16 -7.49
N ARG A 65 3.13 -18.86 -6.35
CA ARG A 65 1.85 -19.16 -5.69
C ARG A 65 1.43 -17.98 -4.81
N SER A 66 0.14 -17.86 -4.50
CA SER A 66 -0.35 -16.80 -3.61
C SER A 66 0.19 -16.99 -2.19
N ALA A 67 0.97 -16.04 -1.69
CA ALA A 67 1.44 -16.00 -0.31
C ALA A 67 0.52 -15.14 0.57
N LEU A 68 0.06 -14.00 0.05
CA LEU A 68 -0.75 -13.03 0.77
C LEU A 68 -1.69 -12.32 -0.21
N THR A 69 -2.97 -12.22 0.13
CA THR A 69 -3.94 -11.42 -0.61
C THR A 69 -4.33 -10.21 0.22
N PHE A 70 -4.10 -9.02 -0.32
CA PHE A 70 -4.41 -7.75 0.33
C PHE A 70 -5.57 -7.06 -0.36
N THR A 71 -6.60 -6.74 0.41
CA THR A 71 -7.87 -6.18 -0.07
C THR A 71 -8.16 -4.88 0.62
N VAL A 72 -8.63 -3.90 -0.14
CA VAL A 72 -9.07 -2.59 0.35
C VAL A 72 -10.47 -2.35 -0.20
N GLY A 73 -11.45 -2.25 0.68
CA GLY A 73 -12.78 -1.73 0.39
C GLY A 73 -12.88 -0.28 0.82
N ARG A 74 -13.44 0.59 -0.02
CA ARG A 74 -13.81 1.96 0.35
C ARG A 74 -15.32 2.13 0.25
N THR A 75 -15.90 2.64 1.34
CA THR A 75 -17.29 3.12 1.39
C THR A 75 -17.30 4.53 1.97
N GLY A 76 -17.42 5.55 1.12
CA GLY A 76 -17.39 6.95 1.56
C GLY A 76 -16.02 7.37 2.13
N SER A 77 -15.97 7.70 3.42
CA SER A 77 -14.73 8.03 4.16
C SER A 77 -14.05 6.82 4.79
N THR A 78 -14.74 5.67 4.84
CA THR A 78 -14.24 4.48 5.54
C THR A 78 -13.46 3.59 4.56
N LEU A 79 -12.24 3.22 4.93
CA LEU A 79 -11.47 2.14 4.33
C LEU A 79 -11.51 0.90 5.22
N GLN A 80 -11.86 -0.23 4.63
CA GLN A 80 -11.75 -1.55 5.22
C GLN A 80 -10.60 -2.28 4.55
N ILE A 81 -9.58 -2.62 5.31
CA ILE A 81 -8.36 -3.24 4.82
C ILE A 81 -8.27 -4.65 5.40
N GLU A 82 -7.92 -5.63 4.58
CA GLU A 82 -7.73 -7.02 4.99
C GLU A 82 -6.50 -7.64 4.31
N ALA A 83 -5.66 -8.29 5.10
CA ALA A 83 -4.45 -9.00 4.69
C ALA A 83 -4.66 -10.51 4.91
N ALA A 84 -5.37 -11.15 4.00
CA ALA A 84 -5.73 -12.57 4.09
C ALA A 84 -4.53 -13.47 3.79
N GLY A 85 -4.22 -14.37 4.74
CA GLY A 85 -3.05 -15.26 4.65
C GLY A 85 -1.75 -14.62 5.15
N ALA A 86 -1.81 -13.43 5.78
CA ALA A 86 -0.64 -12.81 6.38
C ALA A 86 -0.11 -13.65 7.54
N VAL A 87 1.09 -14.20 7.36
CA VAL A 87 1.85 -14.92 8.42
C VAL A 87 2.94 -14.03 9.02
N HIS A 88 3.37 -13.01 8.26
CA HIS A 88 4.39 -12.05 8.65
C HIS A 88 3.79 -10.67 8.93
N ALA A 89 4.60 -9.79 9.51
CA ALA A 89 4.24 -8.39 9.67
C ALA A 89 4.03 -7.74 8.29
N TRP A 90 3.05 -6.86 8.21
CA TRP A 90 2.73 -6.09 7.01
C TRP A 90 2.36 -4.67 7.42
N GLN A 91 2.49 -3.74 6.49
CA GLN A 91 2.24 -2.32 6.74
C GLN A 91 1.48 -1.72 5.57
N VAL A 92 0.90 -0.54 5.80
CA VAL A 92 0.14 0.18 4.80
C VAL A 92 0.64 1.61 4.72
N LEU A 93 1.00 2.11 3.54
CA LEU A 93 1.34 3.51 3.34
C LEU A 93 0.24 4.18 2.52
N LEU A 94 -0.49 5.10 3.16
CA LEU A 94 -1.46 5.97 2.49
C LEU A 94 -0.69 7.11 1.80
N ARG A 95 -0.44 6.96 0.50
CA ARG A 95 0.38 7.92 -0.26
C ARG A 95 -0.36 9.25 -0.40
N GLY A 96 0.32 10.33 -0.03
CA GLY A 96 -0.23 11.69 -0.10
C GLY A 96 -1.30 12.02 0.96
N VAL A 97 -1.49 11.15 1.96
CA VAL A 97 -2.36 11.39 3.12
C VAL A 97 -1.47 11.68 4.32
N GLU A 98 -1.66 12.81 4.98
CA GLU A 98 -0.86 13.20 6.16
C GLU A 98 -1.55 12.80 7.48
N THR A 99 -2.87 12.83 7.50
CA THR A 99 -3.69 12.57 8.69
C THR A 99 -4.94 11.81 8.32
N ILE A 100 -5.49 11.08 9.28
CA ILE A 100 -6.75 10.35 9.21
C ILE A 100 -7.61 10.75 10.40
N ALA A 101 -8.93 10.63 10.28
CA ALA A 101 -9.86 10.88 11.38
C ALA A 101 -9.81 9.76 12.45
N GLY A 102 -9.49 8.53 12.06
CA GLY A 102 -9.39 7.42 13.00
C GLY A 102 -8.80 6.14 12.40
N LEU A 103 -8.23 5.30 13.28
CA LEU A 103 -7.71 3.98 12.96
C LEU A 103 -8.16 2.98 14.02
N THR A 104 -8.63 1.81 13.58
CA THR A 104 -8.90 0.66 14.44
C THR A 104 -8.01 -0.50 14.03
N GLY A 105 -7.36 -1.14 15.01
CA GLY A 105 -6.53 -2.34 14.80
C GLY A 105 -5.04 -2.09 14.55
N GLY A 106 -4.55 -0.87 14.78
CA GLY A 106 -3.14 -0.55 14.58
C GLY A 106 -2.76 0.85 15.02
N GLN A 107 -1.53 1.24 14.66
CA GLN A 107 -0.90 2.50 14.98
C GLN A 107 -0.50 3.26 13.72
N THR A 108 -0.39 4.58 13.84
CA THR A 108 0.07 5.44 12.75
C THR A 108 1.48 5.95 12.99
N ALA A 109 2.21 6.19 11.91
CA ALA A 109 3.49 6.87 11.91
C ALA A 109 3.59 7.77 10.67
N SER A 110 4.20 8.94 10.79
CA SER A 110 4.47 9.81 9.65
C SER A 110 5.60 9.23 8.79
N ASP A 111 5.43 9.31 7.48
CA ASP A 111 6.41 8.94 6.46
C ASP A 111 6.58 10.10 5.48
N GLU A 112 7.72 10.20 4.80
CA GLU A 112 7.98 11.26 3.82
C GLU A 112 6.92 11.29 2.70
N ALA A 113 6.37 10.12 2.34
CA ALA A 113 5.40 10.01 1.27
C ALA A 113 3.93 9.94 1.73
N GLY A 114 3.66 10.05 3.04
CA GLY A 114 2.30 10.07 3.59
C GLY A 114 2.20 9.46 5.00
N LEU A 115 1.14 8.69 5.23
CA LEU A 115 0.84 8.14 6.55
C LEU A 115 0.99 6.61 6.54
N LEU A 116 1.89 6.12 7.37
CA LEU A 116 2.15 4.70 7.57
C LEU A 116 1.20 4.16 8.65
N LEU A 117 0.47 3.09 8.33
CA LEU A 117 -0.36 2.33 9.26
C LEU A 117 0.33 1.00 9.53
N LYS A 118 0.52 0.70 10.81
CA LYS A 118 1.09 -0.55 11.30
C LYS A 118 0.01 -1.30 12.07
N PRO A 119 -0.50 -2.42 11.55
CA PRO A 119 -1.39 -3.29 12.31
C PRO A 119 -0.75 -3.72 13.63
N ASP A 120 -1.57 -3.88 14.66
CA ASP A 120 -1.14 -4.52 15.90
C ASP A 120 -0.84 -6.01 15.63
N GLU A 121 -0.05 -6.64 16.51
CA GLU A 121 0.37 -8.02 16.34
C GLU A 121 -0.85 -8.97 16.24
N GLY A 122 -0.88 -9.80 15.17
CA GLY A 122 -1.97 -10.74 14.92
C GLY A 122 -3.23 -10.12 14.30
N VAL A 123 -3.27 -8.81 14.05
CA VAL A 123 -4.39 -8.15 13.37
C VAL A 123 -4.24 -8.30 11.86
N ALA A 124 -5.21 -8.98 11.24
CA ALA A 124 -5.27 -9.16 9.79
C ALA A 124 -6.15 -8.10 9.08
N ALA A 125 -6.86 -7.24 9.83
CA ALA A 125 -7.78 -6.26 9.26
C ALA A 125 -7.71 -4.90 9.97
N LEU A 126 -7.77 -3.82 9.20
CA LEU A 126 -7.81 -2.44 9.70
C LEU A 126 -9.07 -1.74 9.22
N THR A 127 -9.60 -0.86 10.07
CA THR A 127 -10.61 0.12 9.66
C THR A 127 -10.02 1.51 9.81
N VAL A 128 -10.04 2.27 8.71
CA VAL A 128 -9.49 3.63 8.63
C VAL A 128 -10.62 4.59 8.28
N GLU A 129 -10.73 5.70 9.00
CA GLU A 129 -11.58 6.83 8.64
C GLU A 129 -10.68 7.94 8.09
N LEU A 130 -10.87 8.27 6.80
CA LEU A 130 -10.10 9.31 6.09
C LEU A 130 -10.43 10.72 6.57
#